data_AF-A0A7C1YVV9-F1
#
_entry.id   AF-A0A7C1YVV9-F1
#
_cell.length_a   1.000
_cell.length_b   1.000
_cell.length_c   1.000
_cell.angle_alpha   90.00
_cell.angle_beta   90.00
_cell.angle_gamma   90.00
#
_symmetry.space_group_name_H-M   'P 1'
#
loop_
_entity.id
_entity.type
_entity.pdbx_description
1 polymer ?
#
loop_
_entity_poly.entity_id
_entity_poly.type
_entity_poly.pdbx_seq_one_letter_code
_entity_poly.pdbx_strand_id
1 'polypeptide(L)'
;MKMSIFKIRTKILIISLVFSLPIILSVFSLLEFNTVSIENNDQLISEDSPKISGSSIVNNILIDETNGAQDWATREADYAWISGGGTFSNPYVIENVTITDTFAGYPIWIKNSIGVYFIIKNVTASSSWAFPFLGGIILTNVSNGYLINNNFSNNAGSGIVLDGSYNNTIEGNNLNENDYHGIMLSDNSDDNTIVANTITNNSVLGIYLNI
;
A
#
# COMPACT_ATOMS: atom_id res chain seq x y z
N MET A 1 -51.24 -4.71 34.89
CA MET A 1 -50.02 -3.91 34.61
C MET A 1 -49.19 -4.37 33.39
N LYS A 2 -49.72 -5.21 32.47
CA LYS A 2 -49.00 -5.65 31.24
C LYS A 2 -49.43 -4.92 29.96
N MET A 3 -50.61 -4.30 29.95
CA MET A 3 -51.24 -3.73 28.75
C MET A 3 -50.73 -2.32 28.38
N SER A 4 -50.13 -1.59 29.32
CA SER A 4 -49.52 -0.26 29.07
C SER A 4 -48.16 -0.36 28.40
N ILE A 5 -47.35 -1.35 28.77
CA ILE A 5 -45.98 -1.55 28.24
C ILE A 5 -46.02 -1.93 26.74
N PHE A 6 -47.01 -2.71 26.31
CA PHE A 6 -47.17 -3.08 24.91
C PHE A 6 -47.50 -1.86 24.03
N LYS A 7 -48.42 -0.99 24.48
CA LYS A 7 -48.75 0.25 23.77
C LYS A 7 -47.57 1.22 23.66
N ILE A 8 -46.67 1.24 24.65
CA ILE A 8 -45.45 2.07 24.64
C ILE A 8 -44.45 1.52 23.62
N ARG A 9 -44.23 0.19 23.60
CA ARG A 9 -43.31 -0.44 22.64
C ARG A 9 -43.76 -0.29 21.20
N THR A 10 -45.05 -0.42 20.92
CA THR A 10 -45.60 -0.21 19.57
C THR A 10 -45.48 1.25 19.12
N LYS A 11 -45.67 2.23 20.02
CA LYS A 11 -45.46 3.65 19.71
C LYS A 11 -44.00 3.99 19.41
N ILE A 12 -43.06 3.43 20.17
CA ILE A 12 -41.62 3.64 19.93
C ILE A 12 -41.20 3.05 18.58
N LEU A 13 -41.70 1.86 18.21
CA LEU A 13 -41.39 1.23 16.92
C LEU A 13 -41.90 2.04 15.72
N ILE A 14 -43.12 2.61 15.84
CA ILE A 14 -43.71 3.48 14.81
C ILE A 14 -42.92 4.79 14.69
N ILE A 15 -42.49 5.37 15.82
CA ILE A 15 -41.66 6.58 15.83
C ILE A 15 -40.32 6.31 15.15
N SER A 16 -39.64 5.20 15.44
CA SER A 16 -38.38 4.86 14.77
C SER A 16 -38.54 4.65 13.25
N LEU A 17 -39.67 4.11 12.80
CA LEU A 17 -39.93 3.91 11.37
C LEU A 17 -40.23 5.24 10.64
N VAL A 18 -40.90 6.17 11.32
CA VAL A 18 -41.27 7.48 10.77
C VAL A 18 -40.06 8.42 10.67
N PHE A 19 -39.05 8.27 11.55
CA PHE A 19 -37.81 9.05 11.48
C PHE A 19 -36.76 8.46 10.53
N SER A 20 -36.78 7.17 10.24
CA SER A 20 -35.85 6.57 9.27
C SER A 20 -36.29 6.77 7.81
N LEU A 21 -37.60 6.82 7.54
CA LEU A 21 -38.15 6.98 6.19
C LEU A 21 -37.74 8.28 5.46
N PRO A 22 -37.77 9.49 6.08
CA PRO A 22 -37.34 10.71 5.41
C PRO A 22 -35.81 10.74 5.18
N ILE A 23 -35.03 10.08 6.03
CA ILE A 23 -33.57 9.93 5.85
C ILE A 23 -33.27 9.00 4.67
N ILE A 24 -34.04 7.91 4.51
CA ILE A 24 -33.90 7.01 3.36
C ILE A 24 -34.30 7.70 2.05
N LEU A 25 -35.34 8.53 2.06
CA LEU A 25 -35.77 9.32 0.89
C LEU A 25 -34.74 10.39 0.50
N SER A 26 -34.10 11.07 1.46
CA SER A 26 -33.03 12.04 1.16
C SER A 26 -31.76 11.39 0.63
N VAL A 27 -31.44 10.18 1.12
CA VAL A 27 -30.34 9.37 0.58
C VAL A 27 -30.67 8.87 -0.84
N PHE A 28 -31.94 8.56 -1.12
CA PHE A 28 -32.39 8.20 -2.46
C PHE A 28 -32.36 9.38 -3.45
N SER A 29 -32.63 10.62 -3.00
CA SER A 29 -32.45 11.82 -3.86
C SER A 29 -30.98 12.15 -4.12
N LEU A 30 -30.06 11.70 -3.27
CA LEU A 30 -28.61 11.81 -3.50
C LEU A 30 -28.08 10.69 -4.44
N LEU A 31 -28.90 9.67 -4.69
CA LEU A 31 -28.64 8.57 -5.63
C LEU A 31 -29.38 8.78 -6.96
N GLU A 32 -29.75 10.02 -7.29
CA GLU A 32 -30.06 10.36 -8.68
C GLU A 32 -28.84 9.98 -9.52
N PHE A 33 -28.99 8.86 -10.22
CA PHE A 33 -28.06 8.35 -11.21
C PHE A 33 -27.73 9.49 -12.15
N ASN A 34 -26.53 10.06 -11.98
CA ASN A 34 -25.83 10.75 -13.03
C ASN A 34 -25.65 9.74 -14.16
N THR A 35 -26.60 9.72 -15.08
CA THR A 35 -26.35 9.18 -16.41
C THR A 35 -25.36 10.14 -17.05
N VAL A 36 -24.08 9.82 -16.89
CA VAL A 36 -23.00 10.47 -17.64
C VAL A 36 -23.32 10.20 -19.11
N SER A 37 -23.81 11.21 -19.82
CA SER A 37 -23.76 11.24 -21.26
C SER A 37 -22.29 11.14 -21.65
N ILE A 38 -21.90 10.00 -22.24
CA ILE A 38 -20.58 9.86 -22.85
C ILE A 38 -20.60 10.72 -24.11
N GLU A 39 -20.32 12.01 -23.95
CA GLU A 39 -19.76 12.80 -25.03
C GLU A 39 -18.29 12.40 -25.11
N ASN A 40 -17.92 11.78 -26.24
CA ASN A 40 -16.54 11.44 -26.54
C ASN A 40 -15.69 12.71 -26.49
N ASN A 41 -14.99 12.91 -25.37
CA ASN A 41 -14.00 13.94 -25.20
C ASN A 41 -12.74 13.28 -24.67
N ASP A 42 -11.77 13.09 -25.56
CA ASP A 42 -10.45 12.48 -25.33
C ASP A 42 -9.53 13.32 -24.41
N GLN A 43 -10.06 13.89 -23.32
CA GLN A 43 -9.34 14.74 -22.37
C GLN A 43 -9.92 14.66 -20.95
N LEU A 44 -9.89 13.48 -20.32
CA LEU A 44 -9.92 13.34 -18.85
C LEU A 44 -8.91 12.26 -18.45
N ILE A 45 -7.62 12.60 -18.59
CA ILE A 45 -6.54 11.86 -17.93
C ILE A 45 -6.62 12.27 -16.46
N SER A 46 -6.88 11.33 -15.57
CA SER A 46 -6.70 11.54 -14.14
C SER A 46 -5.27 12.01 -13.89
N GLU A 47 -5.08 13.22 -13.36
CA GLU A 47 -3.75 13.77 -13.03
C GLU A 47 -3.02 12.99 -11.91
N ASP A 48 -3.63 11.93 -11.37
CA ASP A 48 -3.14 11.14 -10.24
C ASP A 48 -2.46 9.82 -10.67
N SER A 49 -2.23 9.63 -11.97
CA SER A 49 -1.37 8.55 -12.47
C SER A 49 0.09 9.04 -12.50
N PRO A 50 1.09 8.18 -12.22
CA PRO A 50 2.48 8.54 -12.44
C PRO A 50 2.67 9.08 -13.85
N LYS A 51 3.54 10.09 -13.98
CA LYS A 51 3.75 10.87 -15.22
C LYS A 51 4.38 10.03 -16.36
N ILE A 52 4.54 8.72 -16.21
CA ILE A 52 5.06 7.81 -17.23
C ILE A 52 4.10 6.63 -17.43
N SER A 53 3.64 6.42 -18.66
CA SER A 53 2.99 5.18 -19.09
C SER A 53 4.05 4.20 -19.64
N GLY A 54 4.46 3.21 -18.84
CA GLY A 54 5.35 2.13 -19.27
C GLY A 54 6.44 1.78 -18.26
N SER A 55 6.92 0.53 -18.31
CA SER A 55 7.99 0.02 -17.43
C SER A 55 9.26 0.85 -17.60
N SER A 56 9.47 1.79 -16.68
CA SER A 56 10.71 2.58 -16.59
C SER A 56 11.74 1.82 -15.79
N ILE A 57 12.93 1.63 -16.34
CA ILE A 57 14.08 1.12 -15.59
C ILE A 57 14.54 2.23 -14.66
N VAL A 58 14.27 2.07 -13.37
CA VAL A 58 14.77 2.97 -12.32
C VAL A 58 15.99 2.30 -11.69
N ASN A 59 17.08 3.05 -11.50
CA ASN A 59 18.32 2.48 -10.96
C ASN A 59 18.11 1.90 -9.55
N ASN A 60 17.57 2.71 -8.65
CA ASN A 60 17.15 2.33 -7.31
C ASN A 60 16.24 3.44 -6.76
N ILE A 61 15.37 3.09 -5.81
CA ILE A 61 14.52 4.02 -5.09
C ILE A 61 14.96 4.03 -3.63
N LEU A 62 15.61 5.11 -3.21
CA LEU A 62 15.86 5.38 -1.79
C LEU A 62 14.90 6.47 -1.33
N ILE A 63 14.13 6.28 -0.28
CA ILE A 63 13.34 7.35 0.33
C ILE A 63 13.76 7.45 1.79
N ASP A 64 14.14 8.63 2.24
CA ASP A 64 14.60 8.87 3.61
C ASP A 64 14.11 10.22 4.10
N GLU A 65 13.10 10.22 4.98
CA GLU A 65 12.51 11.45 5.53
C GLU A 65 13.49 12.26 6.41
N THR A 66 14.64 11.69 6.78
CA THR A 66 15.69 12.45 7.47
C THR A 66 16.62 13.20 6.51
N ASN A 67 16.44 13.01 5.21
CA ASN A 67 17.21 13.64 4.15
C ASN A 67 16.29 14.39 3.18
N GLY A 68 16.25 15.72 3.31
CA GLY A 68 15.40 16.58 2.47
C GLY A 68 15.70 16.57 0.97
N ALA A 69 16.75 15.88 0.49
CA ALA A 69 16.98 15.65 -0.95
C ALA A 69 16.42 14.29 -1.42
N GLN A 70 15.95 13.47 -0.49
CA GLN A 70 15.56 12.07 -0.69
C GLN A 70 14.26 11.71 0.03
N ASP A 71 13.53 12.69 0.59
CA ASP A 71 12.22 12.51 1.19
C ASP A 71 11.13 12.32 0.13
N TRP A 72 9.93 11.90 0.55
CA TRP A 72 8.85 11.63 -0.40
C TRP A 72 8.46 12.85 -1.23
N ALA A 73 8.38 14.03 -0.61
CA ALA A 73 7.93 15.25 -1.26
C ALA A 73 8.88 15.69 -2.36
N THR A 74 10.19 15.64 -2.10
CA THR A 74 11.22 15.96 -3.08
C THR A 74 11.23 14.93 -4.20
N ARG A 75 11.05 13.64 -3.89
CA ARG A 75 10.97 12.62 -4.93
C ARG A 75 9.76 12.76 -5.83
N GLU A 76 8.59 13.07 -5.27
CA GLU A 76 7.39 13.33 -6.06
C GLU A 76 7.57 14.54 -6.99
N ALA A 77 8.17 15.62 -6.48
CA ALA A 77 8.41 16.82 -7.27
C ALA A 77 9.41 16.57 -8.43
N ASP A 78 10.47 15.81 -8.17
CA ASP A 78 11.59 15.65 -9.10
C ASP A 78 11.41 14.48 -10.09
N TYR A 79 10.63 13.46 -9.73
CA TYR A 79 10.57 12.22 -10.48
C TYR A 79 9.15 11.85 -10.93
N ALA A 80 9.08 11.35 -12.16
CA ALA A 80 7.82 11.01 -12.81
C ALA A 80 7.27 9.61 -12.44
N TRP A 81 8.06 8.78 -11.75
CA TRP A 81 7.65 7.42 -11.32
C TRP A 81 6.85 7.40 -10.01
N ILE A 82 6.63 8.57 -9.41
CA ILE A 82 5.92 8.76 -8.15
C ILE A 82 4.90 9.88 -8.32
N SER A 83 3.81 9.78 -7.56
CA SER A 83 2.71 10.75 -7.50
C SER A 83 2.12 10.75 -6.09
N GLY A 84 1.17 11.65 -5.83
CA GLY A 84 0.40 11.70 -4.58
C GLY A 84 0.96 12.64 -3.51
N GLY A 85 0.43 12.58 -2.29
CA GLY A 85 0.70 13.59 -1.25
C GLY A 85 0.96 13.07 0.16
N GLY A 86 1.13 11.76 0.35
CA GLY A 86 1.48 11.16 1.65
C GLY A 86 0.38 11.12 2.71
N THR A 87 -0.86 11.48 2.36
CA THR A 87 -2.01 11.46 3.28
C THR A 87 -2.87 10.22 3.05
N PHE A 88 -3.73 9.84 4.00
CA PHE A 88 -4.61 8.67 3.83
C PHE A 88 -5.51 8.78 2.58
N SER A 89 -6.03 9.98 2.30
CA SER A 89 -6.89 10.24 1.13
C SER A 89 -6.14 10.48 -0.17
N ASN A 90 -4.84 10.77 -0.09
CA ASN A 90 -3.96 11.03 -1.21
C ASN A 90 -2.55 10.50 -0.85
N PRO A 91 -2.36 9.18 -0.85
CA PRO A 91 -1.09 8.57 -0.47
C PRO A 91 -0.05 8.78 -1.57
N TYR A 92 1.24 8.70 -1.24
CA TYR A 92 2.25 8.60 -2.30
C TYR A 92 2.08 7.27 -3.06
N VAL A 93 2.16 7.28 -4.38
CA VAL A 93 1.98 6.09 -5.21
C VAL A 93 3.22 5.86 -6.07
N ILE A 94 3.84 4.70 -5.90
CA ILE A 94 4.86 4.15 -6.81
C ILE A 94 4.23 2.94 -7.50
N GLU A 95 4.12 2.99 -8.82
CA GLU A 95 3.51 1.89 -9.58
C GLU A 95 4.13 1.64 -10.95
N ASN A 96 4.03 0.39 -11.42
CA ASN A 96 4.47 -0.03 -12.76
C ASN A 96 5.96 0.25 -13.04
N VAL A 97 6.80 0.16 -12.00
CA VAL A 97 8.25 0.36 -12.07
C VAL A 97 8.97 -0.99 -12.03
N THR A 98 10.07 -1.10 -12.79
CA THR A 98 10.98 -2.26 -12.73
C THR A 98 12.37 -1.80 -12.29
N ILE A 99 12.89 -2.38 -11.21
CA ILE A 99 14.21 -2.09 -10.64
C ILE A 99 14.98 -3.40 -10.44
N THR A 100 15.93 -3.70 -11.33
CA THR A 100 16.70 -4.95 -11.28
C THR A 100 18.19 -4.64 -11.37
N ASP A 101 19.03 -5.48 -10.74
CA ASP A 101 20.49 -5.42 -10.84
C ASP A 101 21.11 -4.08 -10.45
N THR A 102 20.72 -3.57 -9.29
CA THR A 102 21.20 -2.27 -8.80
C THR A 102 22.64 -2.37 -8.27
N PHE A 103 23.44 -1.33 -8.54
CA PHE A 103 24.77 -1.19 -7.93
C PHE A 103 24.72 -0.85 -6.43
N ALA A 104 23.55 -0.42 -5.94
CA ALA A 104 23.36 -0.02 -4.55
C ALA A 104 23.16 -1.22 -3.62
N GLY A 105 22.78 -2.39 -4.16
CA GLY A 105 22.46 -3.60 -3.38
C GLY A 105 21.03 -3.64 -2.85
N TYR A 106 20.30 -2.52 -2.89
CA TYR A 106 18.88 -2.42 -2.56
C TYR A 106 18.12 -1.81 -3.74
N PRO A 107 17.10 -2.49 -4.29
CA PRO A 107 16.24 -1.92 -5.33
C PRO A 107 15.36 -0.80 -4.77
N ILE A 108 14.71 -1.05 -3.64
CA ILE A 108 13.86 -0.08 -2.94
C ILE A 108 14.23 -0.08 -1.46
N TRP A 109 14.50 1.09 -0.91
CA TRP A 109 14.71 1.26 0.53
C TRP A 109 13.97 2.50 0.99
N ILE A 110 13.00 2.33 1.88
CA ILE A 110 12.26 3.42 2.52
C ILE A 110 12.66 3.47 3.99
N LYS A 111 12.99 4.67 4.46
CA LYS A 111 13.58 4.91 5.76
C LYS A 111 12.87 6.04 6.50
N ASN A 112 12.69 5.85 7.80
CA ASN A 112 12.24 6.88 8.73
C ASN A 112 10.89 7.52 8.36
N SER A 113 10.04 6.77 7.65
CA SER A 113 8.79 7.26 7.12
C SER A 113 7.63 6.84 8.02
N ILE A 114 7.53 7.52 9.16
CA ILE A 114 6.47 7.28 10.14
C ILE A 114 5.30 8.22 9.89
N GLY A 115 4.10 7.66 9.75
CA GLY A 115 2.86 8.45 9.62
C GLY A 115 2.54 8.89 8.19
N VAL A 116 3.43 8.63 7.22
CA VAL A 116 3.22 8.93 5.80
C VAL A 116 2.55 7.75 5.12
N TYR A 117 1.46 8.00 4.40
CA TYR A 117 0.72 6.96 3.68
C TYR A 117 1.29 6.79 2.27
N PHE A 118 1.61 5.55 1.90
CA PHE A 118 2.10 5.25 0.56
C PHE A 118 1.61 3.90 0.05
N ILE A 119 1.52 3.78 -1.27
CA ILE A 119 1.16 2.57 -2.00
C ILE A 119 2.29 2.23 -2.95
N ILE A 120 2.76 0.99 -2.88
CA ILE A 120 3.67 0.40 -3.87
C ILE A 120 2.89 -0.72 -4.54
N LYS A 121 2.58 -0.55 -5.84
CA LYS A 121 1.76 -1.51 -6.56
C LYS A 121 2.29 -1.87 -7.93
N ASN A 122 2.19 -3.14 -8.29
CA ASN A 122 2.60 -3.61 -9.62
C ASN A 122 4.08 -3.28 -9.95
N VAL A 123 4.94 -3.28 -8.94
CA VAL A 123 6.38 -3.04 -9.06
C VAL A 123 7.13 -4.38 -9.14
N THR A 124 8.16 -4.45 -9.98
CA THR A 124 9.11 -5.57 -9.98
C THR A 124 10.45 -5.10 -9.45
N ALA A 125 10.96 -5.73 -8.40
CA ALA A 125 12.24 -5.34 -7.82
C ALA A 125 13.11 -6.55 -7.41
N SER A 126 14.33 -6.62 -7.94
CA SER A 126 15.28 -7.70 -7.64
C SER A 126 16.73 -7.23 -7.49
N SER A 127 17.48 -7.89 -6.63
CA SER A 127 18.91 -7.62 -6.36
C SER A 127 19.74 -8.90 -6.34
N SER A 128 20.90 -8.83 -6.97
CA SER A 128 21.91 -9.90 -6.97
C SER A 128 22.86 -9.84 -5.75
N TRP A 129 22.63 -8.93 -4.80
CA TRP A 129 23.48 -8.78 -3.61
C TRP A 129 23.01 -9.68 -2.47
N ALA A 130 23.89 -10.60 -2.05
CA ALA A 130 23.54 -11.70 -1.14
C ALA A 130 23.77 -11.36 0.34
N PHE A 131 22.83 -10.65 0.96
CA PHE A 131 22.78 -10.47 2.41
C PHE A 131 21.33 -10.60 2.93
N PRO A 132 21.11 -11.25 4.10
CA PRO A 132 19.76 -11.51 4.64
C PRO A 132 18.91 -10.26 4.85
N PHE A 133 19.56 -9.16 5.26
CA PHE A 133 18.94 -7.87 5.57
C PHE A 133 18.78 -6.97 4.33
N LEU A 134 19.27 -7.42 3.17
CA LEU A 134 18.91 -6.82 1.90
C LEU A 134 17.68 -7.52 1.35
N GLY A 135 16.91 -6.82 0.53
CA GLY A 135 15.83 -7.45 -0.21
C GLY A 135 15.35 -6.64 -1.39
N GLY A 136 14.36 -7.16 -2.10
CA GLY A 136 13.69 -6.46 -3.19
C GLY A 136 13.12 -5.11 -2.72
N ILE A 137 12.63 -5.09 -1.49
CA ILE A 137 12.28 -3.86 -0.77
C ILE A 137 12.65 -3.96 0.72
N ILE A 138 13.18 -2.87 1.25
CA ILE A 138 13.56 -2.71 2.66
C ILE A 138 12.78 -1.53 3.26
N LEU A 139 12.11 -1.77 4.38
CA LEU A 139 11.40 -0.77 5.17
C LEU A 139 12.09 -0.66 6.55
N THR A 140 12.68 0.50 6.85
CA THR A 140 13.36 0.77 8.12
C THR A 140 12.69 1.92 8.85
N ASN A 141 12.12 1.69 10.02
CA ASN A 141 11.31 2.68 10.76
C ASN A 141 10.20 3.30 9.88
N VAL A 142 9.34 2.45 9.31
CA VAL A 142 8.27 2.84 8.38
C VAL A 142 6.91 2.41 8.90
N SER A 143 5.89 3.23 8.66
CA SER A 143 4.49 2.86 8.90
C SER A 143 3.54 3.30 7.79
N ASN A 144 2.33 2.72 7.78
CA ASN A 144 1.24 3.05 6.85
C ASN A 144 1.55 2.79 5.36
N GLY A 145 2.46 1.87 5.07
CA GLY A 145 2.72 1.39 3.72
C GLY A 145 1.73 0.32 3.26
N TYR A 146 1.34 0.38 2.00
CA TYR A 146 0.54 -0.68 1.35
C TYR A 146 1.27 -1.23 0.13
N LEU A 147 1.78 -2.45 0.27
CA LEU A 147 2.54 -3.16 -0.77
C LEU A 147 1.61 -4.19 -1.41
N ILE A 148 1.16 -3.93 -2.63
CA ILE A 148 0.15 -4.77 -3.31
C ILE A 148 0.55 -5.21 -4.72
N ASN A 149 0.37 -6.49 -5.02
CA ASN A 149 0.59 -7.06 -6.37
C ASN A 149 2.00 -6.78 -6.93
N ASN A 150 3.03 -6.75 -6.07
CA ASN A 150 4.40 -6.58 -6.51
C ASN A 150 5.08 -7.92 -6.74
N ASN A 151 6.17 -7.90 -7.50
CA ASN A 151 7.06 -9.03 -7.70
C ASN A 151 8.43 -8.73 -7.06
N PHE A 152 8.68 -9.30 -5.89
CA PHE A 152 9.95 -9.25 -5.17
C PHE A 152 10.56 -10.65 -5.07
N SER A 153 10.58 -11.34 -6.20
CA SER A 153 11.14 -12.69 -6.36
C SER A 153 12.57 -12.63 -6.88
N ASN A 154 13.32 -13.73 -6.76
CA ASN A 154 14.68 -13.88 -7.29
C ASN A 154 15.68 -12.87 -6.72
N ASN A 155 15.56 -12.54 -5.43
CA ASN A 155 16.57 -11.77 -4.71
C ASN A 155 17.62 -12.69 -4.10
N ALA A 156 18.88 -12.29 -4.19
CA ALA A 156 19.96 -12.95 -3.45
C ALA A 156 19.88 -12.69 -1.91
N GLY A 157 19.04 -11.74 -1.49
CA GLY A 157 18.63 -11.51 -0.10
C GLY A 157 17.23 -12.04 0.18
N SER A 158 16.46 -11.31 0.98
CA SER A 158 15.04 -11.57 1.21
C SER A 158 14.16 -10.90 0.15
N GLY A 159 12.88 -11.27 0.04
CA GLY A 159 11.93 -10.54 -0.82
C GLY A 159 11.58 -9.16 -0.24
N ILE A 160 11.00 -9.17 0.96
CA ILE A 160 10.65 -7.97 1.74
C ILE A 160 11.35 -8.03 3.10
N VAL A 161 11.93 -6.91 3.53
CA VAL A 161 12.49 -6.72 4.86
C VAL A 161 11.78 -5.58 5.59
N LEU A 162 11.29 -5.85 6.80
CA LEU A 162 10.75 -4.88 7.75
C LEU A 162 11.64 -4.85 8.98
N ASP A 163 12.19 -3.69 9.29
CA ASP A 163 13.06 -3.41 10.43
C ASP A 163 12.48 -2.22 11.20
N GLY A 164 12.08 -2.43 12.45
CA GLY A 164 11.39 -1.42 13.27
C GLY A 164 10.14 -0.81 12.63
N SER A 165 9.47 -1.55 11.74
CA SER A 165 8.40 -1.04 10.89
C SER A 165 7.05 -1.66 11.25
N TYR A 166 6.00 -0.84 11.36
CA TYR A 166 4.71 -1.25 11.92
C TYR A 166 3.51 -0.68 11.15
N ASN A 167 2.32 -1.26 11.31
CA ASN A 167 1.11 -0.82 10.60
C ASN A 167 1.25 -0.79 9.07
N ASN A 168 1.99 -1.72 8.48
CA ASN A 168 2.06 -1.88 7.02
C ASN A 168 1.17 -3.05 6.57
N THR A 169 0.64 -2.95 5.35
CA THR A 169 -0.12 -4.03 4.71
C THR A 169 0.65 -4.57 3.52
N ILE A 170 0.85 -5.88 3.49
CA ILE A 170 1.57 -6.63 2.46
C ILE A 170 0.59 -7.64 1.86
N GLU A 171 0.09 -7.37 0.66
CA GLU A 171 -1.00 -8.10 0.04
C GLU A 171 -0.71 -8.55 -1.38
N GLY A 172 -1.03 -9.80 -1.71
CA GLY A 172 -1.05 -10.23 -3.12
C GLY A 172 0.32 -10.21 -3.83
N ASN A 173 1.43 -10.13 -3.09
CA ASN A 173 2.77 -10.05 -3.66
C ASN A 173 3.32 -11.44 -4.00
N ASN A 174 4.20 -11.47 -4.99
CA ASN A 174 4.97 -12.65 -5.39
C ASN A 174 6.40 -12.56 -4.84
N LEU A 175 6.75 -13.49 -3.95
CA LEU A 175 7.96 -13.47 -3.11
C LEU A 175 8.68 -14.82 -3.22
N ASN A 176 8.86 -15.30 -4.44
CA ASN A 176 9.38 -16.63 -4.72
C ASN A 176 10.89 -16.61 -4.95
N GLU A 177 11.54 -17.75 -4.69
CA GLU A 177 12.92 -17.99 -5.16
C GLU A 177 13.91 -16.94 -4.66
N ASN A 178 13.71 -16.43 -3.44
CA ASN A 178 14.72 -15.59 -2.79
C ASN A 178 15.70 -16.49 -2.00
N ASP A 179 16.98 -16.12 -2.04
CA ASP A 179 18.07 -16.90 -1.42
C ASP A 179 18.07 -16.86 0.12
N TYR A 180 17.23 -16.01 0.71
CA TYR A 180 16.94 -16.02 2.15
C TYR A 180 15.45 -16.25 2.44
N HIS A 181 14.76 -15.20 2.87
CA HIS A 181 13.38 -15.27 3.30
C HIS A 181 12.46 -14.66 2.25
N GLY A 182 11.22 -15.11 2.15
CA GLY A 182 10.21 -14.37 1.40
C GLY A 182 9.95 -13.00 2.05
N ILE A 183 9.64 -13.03 3.36
CA ILE A 183 9.45 -11.85 4.19
C ILE A 183 10.23 -12.01 5.49
N MET A 184 10.98 -10.98 5.88
CA MET A 184 11.62 -10.87 7.19
C MET A 184 11.03 -9.69 7.97
N LEU A 185 10.69 -9.93 9.24
CA LEU A 185 10.30 -8.91 10.21
C LEU A 185 11.28 -8.96 11.39
N SER A 186 11.92 -7.84 11.70
CA SER A 186 12.85 -7.71 12.83
C SER A 186 12.60 -6.43 13.66
N ASP A 187 13.19 -6.41 14.85
CA ASP A 187 13.37 -5.20 15.67
C ASP A 187 12.07 -4.47 16.02
N ASN A 188 11.10 -5.19 16.59
CA ASN A 188 9.75 -4.67 16.95
C ASN A 188 8.93 -4.24 15.72
N SER A 189 8.99 -5.00 14.63
CA SER A 189 8.14 -4.81 13.46
C SER A 189 6.71 -5.34 13.69
N ASP A 190 6.02 -4.76 14.67
CA ASP A 190 4.70 -5.19 15.14
C ASP A 190 3.54 -4.67 14.25
N ASP A 191 2.33 -5.22 14.45
CA ASP A 191 1.09 -4.72 13.83
C ASP A 191 1.08 -4.64 12.29
N ASN A 192 1.86 -5.49 11.61
CA ASN A 192 1.82 -5.62 10.16
C ASN A 192 0.80 -6.68 9.70
N THR A 193 0.10 -6.38 8.61
CA THR A 193 -0.85 -7.32 7.97
C THR A 193 -0.21 -7.97 6.76
N ILE A 194 -0.08 -9.29 6.76
CA ILE A 194 0.46 -10.08 5.64
C ILE A 194 -0.63 -11.04 5.16
N VAL A 195 -1.15 -10.82 3.95
CA VAL A 195 -2.32 -11.55 3.45
C VAL A 195 -2.21 -11.87 1.96
N ALA A 196 -2.70 -13.03 1.53
CA ALA A 196 -2.81 -13.42 0.12
C ALA A 196 -1.51 -13.36 -0.70
N ASN A 197 -0.33 -13.44 -0.07
CA ASN A 197 0.96 -13.46 -0.78
C ASN A 197 1.31 -14.87 -1.25
N THR A 198 1.99 -14.97 -2.40
CA THR A 198 2.61 -16.22 -2.88
C THR A 198 4.06 -16.23 -2.45
N ILE A 199 4.40 -17.14 -1.53
CA ILE A 199 5.73 -17.22 -0.91
C ILE A 199 6.24 -18.65 -0.98
N THR A 200 6.99 -18.98 -2.02
CA THR A 200 7.44 -20.35 -2.30
C THR A 200 8.91 -20.40 -2.73
N ASN A 201 9.55 -21.57 -2.57
CA ASN A 201 10.92 -21.81 -3.02
C ASN A 201 11.98 -20.83 -2.47
N ASN A 202 11.75 -20.21 -1.31
CA ASN A 202 12.77 -19.41 -0.63
C ASN A 202 13.74 -20.33 0.12
N SER A 203 15.04 -20.04 0.05
CA SER A 203 16.10 -20.96 0.50
C SER A 203 16.17 -21.16 2.02
N VAL A 204 15.61 -20.25 2.82
CA VAL A 204 15.62 -20.34 4.28
C VAL A 204 14.22 -20.52 4.87
N LEU A 205 13.36 -19.50 4.84
CA LEU A 205 11.98 -19.57 5.34
C LEU A 205 11.05 -18.74 4.45
N GLY A 206 9.76 -19.09 4.39
CA GLY A 206 8.77 -18.22 3.74
C GLY A 206 8.62 -16.88 4.47
N ILE A 207 8.33 -16.94 5.77
CA ILE A 207 8.23 -15.77 6.65
C ILE A 207 9.12 -16.03 7.87
N TYR A 208 10.01 -15.08 8.18
CA TYR A 208 10.84 -15.09 9.37
C TYR A 208 10.46 -13.93 10.30
N LEU A 209 10.20 -14.26 11.57
CA LEU A 209 9.87 -13.30 12.62
C LEU A 209 10.99 -13.33 13.67
N ASN A 210 11.73 -12.25 13.78
CA ASN A 210 12.67 -11.99 14.88
C ASN A 210 12.13 -10.82 15.70
N ILE A 211 11.12 -11.15 16.50
CA ILE A 211 10.33 -10.24 17.32
C ILE A 211 10.82 -10.23 18.75
#